data_AF-A0A382V1P1-F1
#
_entry.id   AF-A0A382V1P1-F1
#
_cell.length_a   1.000
_cell.length_b   1.000
_cell.length_c   1.000
_cell.angle_alpha   90.00
_cell.angle_beta   90.00
_cell.angle_gamma   90.00
#
_symmetry.space_group_name_H-M   'P 1'
#
loop_
_entity.id
_entity.type
_entity.pdbx_description
1 polymer ?
#
loop_
_entity_poly.entity_id
_entity_poly.type
_entity_poly.pdbx_seq_one_letter_code
_entity_poly.pdbx_strand_id
1 'polypeptide(L)' 'MKKALVCGAGGFIGSHMVKRLKKEGFWVRGIDLKYPPYAETEADDFMKG' A
#
# COMPACT_ATOMS: atom_id res chain seq x y z
N MET A 1 17.95 -2.54 2.31
CA MET A 1 16.56 -2.07 2.51
C MET A 1 15.70 -2.62 1.38
N LYS A 2 14.65 -3.40 1.67
CA LYS A 2 13.78 -4.00 0.64
C LYS A 2 12.68 -3.00 0.25
N LYS A 3 12.32 -2.95 -1.03
CA LYS A 3 11.28 -2.08 -1.57
C LYS A 3 10.21 -2.92 -2.26
N ALA A 4 8.95 -2.50 -2.15
CA ALA A 4 7.83 -3.14 -2.82
C ALA A 4 6.89 -2.10 -3.44
N LEU A 5 6.36 -2.42 -4.61
CA LEU A 5 5.29 -1.69 -5.28
C LEU A 5 4.01 -2.53 -5.17
N VAL A 6 2.93 -1.93 -4.69
CA VAL A 6 1.61 -2.60 -4.61
C VAL A 6 0.64 -1.87 -5.54
N CYS A 7 0.30 -2.51 -6.66
CA CYS A 7 -0.80 -2.07 -7.52
C CYS A 7 -2.14 -2.52 -6.92
N GLY A 8 -3.17 -1.68 -7.02
CA GLY A 8 -4.46 -1.97 -6.37
C GLY A 8 -4.44 -1.76 -4.85
N ALA A 9 -3.55 -0.87 -4.37
CA ALA A 9 -3.32 -0.66 -2.93
C ALA A 9 -4.49 -0.01 -2.17
N GLY A 10 -5.44 0.59 -2.88
CA GLY A 10 -6.72 1.10 -2.35
C GLY A 10 -7.83 0.04 -2.28
N GLY A 11 -7.59 -1.15 -2.83
CA GLY A 11 -8.49 -2.29 -2.76
C GLY A 11 -8.41 -3.08 -1.44
N PHE A 12 -9.32 -4.04 -1.28
CA PHE A 12 -9.39 -4.88 -0.08
C PHE A 12 -8.09 -5.67 0.15
N ILE A 13 -7.64 -6.44 -0.85
CA ILE A 13 -6.42 -7.26 -0.74
C ILE A 13 -5.16 -6.38 -0.73
N GLY A 14 -5.08 -5.40 -1.65
CA GLY A 14 -3.89 -4.57 -1.78
C GLY A 14 -3.58 -3.77 -0.51
N SER A 15 -4.60 -3.19 0.14
CA SER A 15 -4.40 -2.49 1.42
C SER A 15 -3.86 -3.42 2.51
N HIS A 16 -4.31 -4.68 2.60
CA HIS A 16 -3.77 -5.65 3.55
C HIS A 16 -2.36 -6.10 3.20
N MET A 17 -2.04 -6.22 1.90
CA MET A 17 -0.69 -6.53 1.45
C MET A 17 0.31 -5.42 1.82
N VAL A 18 -0.09 -4.15 1.68
CA VAL A 18 0.72 -3.02 2.18
C VAL A 18 1.03 -3.20 3.67
N LYS A 19 0.01 -3.43 4.52
CA LYS A 19 0.21 -3.63 5.96
C LYS A 19 1.16 -4.78 6.28
N ARG A 20 1.03 -5.91 5.55
CA ARG A 20 1.90 -7.07 5.74
C ARG A 20 3.36 -6.75 5.37
N LEU A 21 3.59 -6.12 4.22
CA LEU A 21 4.93 -5.75 3.76
C LEU A 21 5.59 -4.71 4.69
N LYS A 22 4.81 -3.75 5.20
CA LYS A 22 5.27 -2.80 6.21
C LYS A 22 5.73 -3.50 7.49
N LYS A 23 4.96 -4.48 7.99
CA LYS A 23 5.36 -5.31 9.15
C LYS A 23 6.61 -6.15 8.89
N GLU A 24 6.90 -6.50 7.64
CA GLU A 24 8.13 -7.20 7.24
C GLU A 24 9.33 -6.26 7.02
N GLY A 25 9.18 -4.95 7.21
CA GLY A 25 10.27 -3.97 7.10
C GLY A 25 10.55 -3.50 5.66
N PHE A 26 9.60 -3.64 4.75
CA PHE A 26 9.70 -3.05 3.42
C PHE A 26 9.40 -1.55 3.45
N TRP A 27 10.05 -0.82 2.55
CA TRP A 27 9.55 0.46 2.07
C TRP A 27 8.54 0.20 0.95
N VAL A 28 7.30 0.66 1.12
CA VAL A 28 6.18 0.31 0.25
C VAL A 28 5.65 1.54 -0.45
N ARG A 29 5.58 1.49 -1.79
CA ARG A 29 4.79 2.43 -2.59
C ARG A 29 3.47 1.76 -2.98
N GLY A 30 2.35 2.36 -2.62
CA GLY A 30 1.02 1.97 -3.09
C GLY A 30 0.61 2.77 -4.33
N ILE A 31 -0.05 2.12 -5.28
CA ILE A 31 -0.68 2.78 -6.44
C ILE A 31 -2.11 2.26 -6.61
N ASP A 32 -3.07 3.16 -6.76
CA ASP A 32 -4.46 2.85 -7.06
C ASP A 32 -5.18 4.09 -7.62
N LEU A 33 -6.40 3.92 -8.16
CA LEU A 33 -7.28 5.01 -8.58
C LEU A 33 -8.04 5.64 -7.40
N LYS A 34 -7.99 5.01 -6.23
CA LYS A 34 -8.66 5.46 -5.01
C LYS A 34 -7.82 5.17 -3.77
N TYR A 35 -8.06 5.93 -2.71
CA TYR A 35 -7.56 5.58 -1.38
C TYR A 35 -8.36 4.39 -0.80
N PRO A 36 -7.78 3.63 0.16
CA PRO A 36 -8.55 2.64 0.88
C PRO A 36 -9.78 3.31 1.54
N PRO A 37 -11.00 2.76 1.38
CA PRO A 37 -12.22 3.47 1.78
C PRO A 37 -12.53 3.45 3.28
N TYR A 38 -11.83 2.61 4.06
CA TYR A 38 -12.14 2.35 5.47
C TYR A 38 -10.96 2.62 6.43
N ALA A 39 -9.80 3.03 5.91
CA ALA A 39 -8.62 3.35 6.69
C ALA A 39 -7.61 4.13 5.85
N GLU A 40 -6.72 4.88 6.50
CA GLU A 40 -5.53 5.43 5.83
C GLU A 40 -4.59 4.31 5.38
N THR A 41 -3.78 4.60 4.36
CA THR A 41 -2.76 3.67 3.87
C THR A 41 -1.52 3.70 4.77
N GLU A 42 -0.96 2.52 5.07
CA GLU A 42 0.32 2.40 5.80
C GLU A 42 1.54 2.47 4.85
N ALA A 43 1.31 2.67 3.55
CA ALA A 43 2.40 2.81 2.58
C ALA A 43 3.25 4.04 2.89
N ASP A 44 4.56 3.94 2.69
CA ASP A 44 5.48 5.09 2.85
C ASP A 44 5.22 6.17 1.80
N ASP A 45 4.72 5.75 0.65
CA ASP A 45 4.30 6.61 -0.44
C ASP A 45 3.06 6.02 -1.11
N PHE A 46 2.11 6.87 -1.50
CA PHE A 46 0.88 6.44 -2.15
C PHE A 46 0.53 7.39 -3.29
N MET A 47 0.59 6.87 -4.52
CA MET A 47 0.19 7.61 -5.70
C MET A 47 -1.25 7.24 -6.07
N LYS A 48 -2.12 8.24 -6.07
CA LYS A 48 -3.45 8.13 -6.66
C LYS A 48 -3.37 8.55 -8.13
N GLY A 49 -3.66 7.62 -9.04
CA GLY A 49 -3.69 7.84 -10.49
C GLY A 49 -5.09 8.02 -11.05
#